data_AF-A0A9E3Y4Q1-F1
#
_entry.id   AF-A0A9E3Y4Q1-F1
#
_cell.length_a   1.000
_cell.length_b   1.000
_cell.length_c   1.000
_cell.angle_alpha   90.00
_cell.angle_beta   90.00
_cell.angle_gamma   90.00
#
_symmetry.space_group_name_H-M   'P 1'
#
loop_
_entity.id
_entity.type
_entity.pdbx_description
1 polymer ?
#
loop_
_entity_poly.entity_id
_entity_poly.type
_entity_poly.pdbx_seq_one_letter_code
_entity_poly.pdbx_strand_id
1 'polypeptide(L)'
;MTDPKTPAEQAVEMIIYAPIGFALEARKLLPTFVDRGRQQVQMARMIGKFAVGQGQIEAGKRLSRAQTQAQRQANAILGELGLTGDDHAADKRDTVISPASSPSSAGPDHVAPSPTPGTAVQREQASAASSELAIAEYDSLAASQVIPRLNGLGADELEALRVYESGHRGRKTILGRIAQLQGE
;
A
#
# COMPACT_ATOMS: atom_id res chain seq x y z
N MET A 1 3.95 -26.43 44.96
CA MET A 1 2.67 -26.70 44.28
C MET A 1 2.07 -25.38 43.83
N THR A 2 2.15 -25.07 42.54
CA THR A 2 1.37 -23.97 41.95
C THR A 2 0.29 -24.62 41.10
N ASP A 3 -0.94 -24.49 41.56
CA ASP A 3 -2.13 -24.99 40.88
C ASP A 3 -2.30 -24.23 39.55
N PRO A 4 -2.47 -24.89 38.39
CA PRO A 4 -2.68 -24.18 37.13
C PRO A 4 -4.06 -23.53 37.15
N LYS A 5 -4.10 -22.21 37.33
CA LYS A 5 -5.33 -21.41 37.24
C LYS A 5 -6.05 -21.68 35.92
N THR A 6 -7.37 -21.76 36.00
CA THR A 6 -8.20 -22.05 34.82
C THR A 6 -8.15 -20.89 33.82
N PRO A 7 -8.19 -21.17 32.49
CA PRO A 7 -8.05 -20.14 31.46
C PRO A 7 -9.12 -19.04 31.53
N ALA A 8 -10.27 -19.33 32.11
CA ALA A 8 -11.34 -18.35 32.34
C ALA A 8 -10.97 -17.33 33.43
N GLU A 9 -10.29 -17.77 34.48
CA GLU A 9 -9.85 -16.92 35.59
C GLU A 9 -8.72 -15.97 35.16
N GLN A 10 -7.85 -16.47 34.28
CA GLN A 10 -6.78 -15.70 33.66
C GLN A 10 -7.30 -14.61 32.71
N ALA A 11 -8.41 -14.87 32.01
CA ALA A 11 -9.08 -13.86 31.18
C ALA A 11 -9.72 -12.74 32.02
N VAL A 12 -10.26 -13.06 33.21
CA VAL A 12 -10.83 -12.08 34.14
C VAL A 12 -9.75 -11.18 34.74
N GLU A 13 -8.62 -11.76 35.18
CA GLU A 13 -7.45 -10.98 35.62
C GLU A 13 -6.94 -10.07 34.50
N MET A 14 -6.90 -10.56 33.26
CA MET A 14 -6.47 -9.79 32.10
C MET A 14 -7.41 -8.61 31.83
N ILE A 15 -8.73 -8.75 31.92
CA ILE A 15 -9.66 -7.63 31.68
C ILE A 15 -9.56 -6.54 32.76
N ILE A 16 -9.26 -6.92 34.01
CA ILE A 16 -9.17 -5.97 35.13
C ILE A 16 -7.80 -5.27 35.16
N TYR A 17 -6.71 -6.01 34.89
CA TYR A 17 -5.34 -5.50 35.03
C TYR A 17 -4.71 -5.03 33.70
N ALA A 18 -5.10 -5.60 32.55
CA ALA A 18 -4.53 -5.23 31.25
C ALA A 18 -4.82 -3.78 30.83
N PRO A 19 -5.96 -3.12 31.16
CA PRO A 19 -6.15 -1.71 30.82
C PRO A 19 -5.15 -0.80 31.55
N ILE A 20 -4.82 -1.13 32.80
CA ILE A 20 -3.86 -0.38 33.61
C ILE A 20 -2.44 -0.63 33.09
N GLY A 21 -2.10 -1.89 32.79
CA GLY A 21 -0.82 -2.25 32.17
C GLY A 21 -0.64 -1.57 30.80
N PHE A 22 -1.69 -1.55 29.98
CA PHE A 22 -1.70 -0.88 28.68
C PHE A 22 -1.54 0.63 28.82
N ALA A 23 -2.18 1.28 29.81
CA ALA A 23 -2.04 2.71 30.05
C ALA A 23 -0.60 3.12 30.47
N LEU A 24 0.09 2.24 31.19
CA LEU A 24 1.50 2.45 31.57
C LEU A 24 2.45 2.26 30.39
N GLU A 25 2.22 1.26 29.54
CA GLU A 25 3.06 0.95 28.37
C GLU A 25 2.76 1.86 27.16
N ALA A 26 1.53 2.40 27.07
CA ALA A 26 1.07 3.22 25.94
C ALA A 26 1.96 4.43 25.66
N ARG A 27 2.56 5.06 26.69
CA ARG A 27 3.42 6.25 26.50
C ARG A 27 4.69 5.98 25.71
N LYS A 28 5.18 4.73 25.68
CA LYS A 28 6.33 4.32 24.84
C LYS A 28 5.92 3.95 23.42
N LEU A 29 4.71 3.41 23.23
CA LEU A 29 4.25 2.88 21.94
C LEU A 29 3.43 3.88 21.12
N LEU A 30 2.83 4.88 21.76
CA LEU A 30 2.06 5.95 21.10
C LEU A 30 2.78 6.65 19.94
N PRO A 31 4.06 7.07 20.03
CA PRO A 31 4.69 7.82 18.94
C PRO A 31 4.76 7.02 17.63
N THR A 32 5.13 5.73 17.68
CA THR A 32 5.24 4.89 16.49
C THR A 32 3.88 4.54 15.88
N PHE A 33 2.83 4.40 16.70
CA PHE A 33 1.46 4.22 16.22
C PHE A 33 0.89 5.47 15.54
N VAL A 34 1.25 6.67 16.03
CA VAL A 34 0.86 7.94 15.38
C VAL A 34 1.51 8.06 14.00
N ASP A 35 2.80 7.71 13.89
CA ASP A 35 3.52 7.75 12.61
C ASP A 35 2.95 6.76 11.60
N ARG A 36 2.65 5.51 12.02
CA ARG A 36 1.93 4.53 11.18
C ARG A 36 0.55 5.03 10.78
N GLY A 37 -0.21 5.58 11.73
CA GLY A 37 -1.54 6.12 11.46
C GLY A 37 -1.53 7.22 10.41
N ARG A 38 -0.55 8.13 10.46
CA ARG A 38 -0.38 9.19 9.46
C ARG A 38 -0.07 8.62 8.08
N GLN A 39 0.83 7.63 7.98
CA GLN A 39 1.14 6.98 6.70
C GLN A 39 -0.09 6.29 6.09
N GLN A 40 -0.86 5.55 6.89
CA GLN A 40 -2.08 4.88 6.42
C GLN A 40 -3.14 5.87 5.92
N VAL A 41 -3.37 6.96 6.66
CA VAL A 41 -4.31 8.01 6.25
C VAL A 41 -3.85 8.75 5.00
N GLN A 42 -2.54 9.01 4.86
CA GLN A 42 -1.98 9.64 3.66
C GLN A 42 -2.16 8.76 2.41
N MET A 43 -1.90 7.44 2.52
CA MET A 43 -2.11 6.50 1.43
C MET A 43 -3.59 6.42 1.03
N ALA A 44 -4.50 6.29 2.01
CA ALA A 44 -5.93 6.29 1.77
C ALA A 44 -6.43 7.59 1.10
N ARG A 45 -5.90 8.74 1.54
CA ARG A 45 -6.21 10.05 0.94
C ARG A 45 -5.70 10.16 -0.49
N MET A 46 -4.57 9.53 -0.80
CA MET A 46 -4.03 9.49 -2.17
C MET A 46 -4.94 8.68 -3.09
N ILE A 47 -5.35 7.48 -2.67
CA ILE A 47 -6.31 6.62 -3.41
C ILE A 47 -7.65 7.34 -3.63
N GLY A 48 -8.18 7.99 -2.58
CA GLY A 48 -9.43 8.75 -2.69
C GLY A 48 -9.37 9.92 -3.67
N LYS A 49 -8.25 10.65 -3.72
CA LYS A 49 -8.04 11.73 -4.71
C LYS A 49 -8.04 11.22 -6.14
N PHE A 50 -7.45 10.06 -6.41
CA PHE A 50 -7.47 9.45 -7.74
C PHE A 50 -8.87 8.98 -8.15
N ALA A 51 -9.64 8.40 -7.22
CA ALA A 51 -11.02 8.00 -7.47
C ALA A 51 -11.93 9.18 -7.84
N VAL A 52 -11.80 10.31 -7.13
CA VAL A 52 -12.57 11.54 -7.43
C VAL A 52 -12.12 12.18 -8.76
N GLY A 53 -10.82 12.22 -9.03
CA GLY A 53 -10.28 12.79 -10.27
C GLY A 53 -10.73 12.02 -11.53
N GLN A 54 -10.69 10.69 -11.50
CA GLN A 54 -11.18 9.87 -12.62
C GLN A 54 -12.71 9.94 -12.75
N GLY A 55 -13.44 10.00 -11.63
CA GLY A 55 -14.90 10.12 -11.63
C GLY A 55 -15.40 11.40 -12.31
N GLN A 56 -14.69 12.53 -12.17
CA GLN A 56 -15.08 13.78 -12.84
C GLN A 56 -14.97 13.72 -14.37
N ILE A 57 -13.96 13.03 -14.90
CA ILE A 57 -13.73 12.90 -16.35
C ILE A 57 -14.77 11.98 -16.98
N GLU A 58 -15.14 10.88 -16.31
CA GLU A 58 -16.19 9.99 -16.79
C GLU A 58 -17.59 10.57 -16.61
N ALA A 59 -17.85 11.32 -15.54
CA ALA A 59 -19.12 12.04 -15.35
C ALA A 59 -19.36 13.06 -16.46
N GLY A 60 -18.33 13.81 -16.88
CA GLY A 60 -18.44 14.75 -18.00
C GLY A 60 -18.78 14.08 -19.34
N LYS A 61 -18.26 12.88 -19.60
CA LYS A 61 -18.58 12.11 -20.82
C LYS A 61 -20.00 11.55 -20.81
N ARG A 62 -20.51 11.14 -19.65
CA ARG A 62 -21.91 10.67 -19.51
C ARG A 62 -22.89 11.84 -19.62
N LEU A 63 -22.55 12.99 -19.03
CA LEU A 63 -23.39 14.19 -19.08
C LEU A 63 -23.49 14.76 -20.50
N SER A 64 -22.38 14.85 -21.24
CA SER A 64 -22.38 15.32 -22.64
C SER A 64 -23.11 14.38 -23.60
N ARG A 65 -23.03 13.05 -23.40
CA ARG A 65 -23.84 12.09 -24.16
C ARG A 65 -25.33 12.21 -23.83
N ALA A 66 -25.67 12.32 -22.54
CA ALA A 66 -27.05 12.53 -22.10
C ALA A 66 -27.62 13.84 -22.64
N GLN A 67 -26.84 14.93 -22.64
CA GLN A 67 -27.24 16.22 -23.18
C GLN A 67 -27.43 16.20 -24.69
N THR A 68 -26.52 15.54 -25.44
CA THR A 68 -26.66 15.41 -26.89
C THR A 68 -27.88 14.57 -27.26
N GLN A 69 -28.18 13.54 -26.47
CA GLN A 69 -29.36 12.70 -26.66
C GLN A 69 -30.65 13.44 -26.31
N ALA A 70 -30.66 14.20 -25.20
CA ALA A 70 -31.78 15.07 -24.83
C ALA A 70 -32.04 16.15 -25.89
N GLN A 71 -30.98 16.74 -26.46
CA GLN A 71 -31.11 17.73 -27.55
C GLN A 71 -31.68 17.11 -28.82
N ARG A 72 -31.29 15.88 -29.16
CA ARG A 72 -31.86 15.16 -30.31
C ARG A 72 -33.32 14.82 -30.10
N GLN A 73 -33.69 14.42 -28.89
CA GLN A 73 -35.10 14.15 -28.54
C GLN A 73 -35.92 15.44 -28.57
N ALA A 74 -35.39 16.54 -28.02
CA ALA A 74 -36.04 17.84 -28.07
C ALA A 74 -36.24 18.33 -29.51
N ASN A 75 -35.20 18.22 -30.36
CA ASN A 75 -35.30 18.60 -31.78
C ASN A 75 -36.24 17.68 -32.57
N ALA A 76 -36.30 16.38 -32.24
CA ALA A 76 -37.23 15.44 -32.86
C ALA A 76 -38.70 15.78 -32.51
N ILE A 77 -38.96 16.09 -31.23
CA ILE A 77 -40.29 16.52 -30.76
C ILE A 77 -40.65 17.90 -31.35
N LEU A 78 -39.69 18.82 -31.47
CA LEU A 78 -39.90 20.11 -32.13
C LEU A 78 -40.16 19.97 -33.63
N GLY A 79 -39.50 19.03 -34.30
CA GLY A 79 -39.72 18.70 -35.70
C GLY A 79 -41.09 18.05 -35.92
N GLU A 80 -41.50 17.16 -35.02
CA GLU A 80 -42.84 16.55 -35.02
C GLU A 80 -43.95 17.61 -34.81
N LEU A 81 -43.67 18.64 -34.01
CA LEU A 81 -44.58 19.78 -33.80
C LEU A 81 -44.48 20.85 -34.91
N GLY A 82 -43.66 20.64 -35.95
CA GLY A 82 -43.56 21.49 -37.13
C GLY A 82 -42.83 22.83 -36.91
N LEU A 83 -41.94 22.92 -35.91
CA LEU A 83 -41.27 24.16 -35.53
C LEU A 83 -39.81 24.30 -36.03
N THR A 84 -39.28 23.31 -36.77
CA THR A 84 -37.93 23.38 -37.37
C THR A 84 -38.02 23.80 -38.82
N GLY A 85 -37.62 25.05 -39.12
CA GLY A 85 -37.58 25.59 -40.47
C GLY A 85 -36.62 24.83 -41.37
N ASP A 86 -37.15 24.40 -42.50
CA ASP A 86 -36.40 23.91 -43.66
C ASP A 86 -35.41 24.97 -44.16
N ASP A 87 -34.16 24.57 -44.42
CA ASP A 87 -33.40 25.05 -45.57
C ASP A 87 -32.20 24.11 -45.88
N HIS A 88 -32.19 23.60 -47.11
CA HIS A 88 -31.23 22.65 -47.67
C HIS A 88 -29.91 23.30 -48.13
N ALA A 89 -28.78 22.61 -47.98
CA ALA A 89 -27.66 22.53 -48.94
C ALA A 89 -26.54 21.63 -48.35
N ALA A 90 -26.30 20.43 -48.88
CA ALA A 90 -25.29 20.14 -49.90
C ALA A 90 -23.85 20.53 -49.49
N ASP A 91 -22.96 19.55 -49.29
CA ASP A 91 -21.90 19.26 -50.28
C ASP A 91 -20.88 18.26 -49.71
N LYS A 92 -20.53 17.28 -50.55
CA LYS A 92 -19.40 16.37 -50.35
C LYS A 92 -18.12 17.12 -50.72
N ARG A 93 -17.03 16.90 -49.98
CA ARG A 93 -15.62 16.95 -50.42
C ARG A 93 -14.76 16.84 -49.15
N ASP A 94 -14.10 15.71 -48.92
CA ASP A 94 -12.81 15.26 -49.45
C ASP A 94 -11.67 15.50 -48.45
N THR A 95 -10.80 14.50 -48.36
CA THR A 95 -9.40 14.59 -47.90
C THR A 95 -9.14 14.81 -46.40
N VAL A 96 -8.66 13.77 -45.70
CA VAL A 96 -7.30 13.74 -45.10
C VAL A 96 -6.83 12.27 -45.03
N ILE A 97 -5.79 11.95 -45.79
CA ILE A 97 -4.94 10.77 -45.56
C ILE A 97 -3.65 11.26 -44.90
N SER A 98 -3.09 10.41 -44.03
CA SER A 98 -1.71 10.35 -43.51
C SER A 98 -1.53 10.83 -42.06
N PRO A 99 -0.45 10.41 -41.38
CA PRO A 99 -0.12 9.02 -40.98
C PRO A 99 0.30 8.98 -39.49
N ALA A 100 0.41 7.81 -38.85
CA ALA A 100 1.43 7.52 -37.81
C ALA A 100 1.14 6.23 -37.03
N SER A 101 2.02 5.25 -37.23
CA SER A 101 2.77 4.51 -36.21
C SER A 101 2.07 4.19 -34.87
N SER A 102 1.65 2.94 -34.73
CA SER A 102 1.49 2.29 -33.42
C SER A 102 2.69 1.37 -33.18
N PRO A 103 3.54 1.62 -32.16
CA PRO A 103 4.36 0.55 -31.62
C PRO A 103 3.49 -0.30 -30.69
N SER A 104 3.23 -1.52 -31.13
CA SER A 104 2.84 -2.62 -30.26
C SER A 104 3.96 -2.87 -29.26
N SER A 105 3.72 -2.59 -27.98
CA SER A 105 4.57 -3.08 -26.89
C SER A 105 3.73 -4.00 -26.03
N ALA A 106 3.90 -5.28 -26.34
CA ALA A 106 3.52 -6.39 -25.49
C ALA A 106 4.47 -6.49 -24.29
N GLY A 107 3.89 -6.79 -23.12
CA GLY A 107 4.56 -7.45 -22.00
C GLY A 107 4.36 -6.75 -20.65
N PRO A 108 4.44 -7.49 -19.53
CA PRO A 108 4.04 -8.89 -19.29
C PRO A 108 3.00 -9.00 -18.17
N ASP A 109 2.20 -10.07 -18.23
CA ASP A 109 1.42 -10.57 -17.10
C ASP A 109 2.34 -10.86 -15.90
N HIS A 110 2.32 -9.99 -14.90
CA HIS A 110 2.78 -10.34 -13.57
C HIS A 110 1.66 -11.08 -12.85
N VAL A 111 1.69 -12.41 -13.02
CA VAL A 111 1.00 -13.37 -12.17
C VAL A 111 1.41 -13.10 -10.72
N ALA A 112 0.46 -12.60 -9.93
CA ALA A 112 0.56 -12.56 -8.47
C ALA A 112 0.45 -14.00 -7.93
N PRO A 113 1.42 -14.52 -7.15
CA PRO A 113 1.22 -15.78 -6.45
C PRO A 113 0.33 -15.54 -5.22
N SER A 114 -0.82 -16.24 -5.19
CA SER A 114 -1.69 -16.35 -4.03
C SER A 114 -0.95 -17.02 -2.84
N PRO A 115 -1.08 -16.53 -1.60
CA PRO A 115 -0.43 -17.14 -0.45
C PRO A 115 -1.13 -18.43 -0.01
N THR A 116 -0.37 -19.52 0.04
CA THR A 116 -0.79 -20.81 0.64
C THR A 116 -0.72 -20.74 2.18
N PRO A 117 -1.70 -21.29 2.93
CA PRO A 117 -1.80 -21.13 4.40
C PRO A 117 -0.65 -21.67 5.27
N GLY A 118 0.30 -22.43 4.72
CA GLY A 118 1.38 -23.06 5.50
C GLY A 118 2.56 -22.16 5.87
N THR A 119 2.71 -21.01 5.22
CA THR A 119 3.89 -20.11 5.40
C THR A 119 3.67 -19.04 6.48
N ALA A 120 2.44 -18.84 6.96
CA ALA A 120 2.12 -17.78 7.92
C ALA A 120 2.74 -18.05 9.30
N VAL A 121 2.69 -19.30 9.78
CA VAL A 121 3.11 -19.66 11.14
C VAL A 121 4.63 -19.51 11.33
N GLN A 122 5.42 -19.83 10.30
CA GLN A 122 6.89 -19.68 10.32
C GLN A 122 7.32 -18.21 10.21
N ARG A 123 6.54 -17.39 9.48
CA ARG A 123 6.80 -15.95 9.33
C ARG A 123 6.52 -15.18 10.63
N GLU A 124 5.50 -15.59 11.39
CA GLU A 124 5.16 -15.03 12.70
C GLU A 124 6.26 -15.30 13.75
N GLN A 125 6.80 -16.52 13.80
CA GLN A 125 7.87 -16.89 14.74
C GLN A 125 9.20 -16.21 14.43
N ALA A 126 9.57 -16.10 13.15
CA ALA A 126 10.74 -15.32 12.73
C ALA A 126 10.58 -13.83 13.06
N SER A 127 9.36 -13.30 12.95
CA SER A 127 9.03 -11.92 13.33
C SER A 127 9.19 -11.67 14.82
N ALA A 128 8.75 -12.60 15.69
CA ALA A 128 8.91 -12.51 17.13
C ALA A 128 10.40 -12.53 17.55
N ALA A 129 11.20 -13.46 17.01
CA ALA A 129 12.65 -13.50 17.25
C ALA A 129 13.38 -12.25 16.73
N SER A 130 12.91 -11.65 15.61
CA SER A 130 13.45 -10.40 15.08
C SER A 130 13.10 -9.15 15.91
N SER A 131 12.05 -9.23 16.75
CA SER A 131 11.62 -8.13 17.62
C SER A 131 12.45 -8.00 18.90
N GLU A 132 13.22 -9.03 19.25
CA GLU A 132 14.18 -9.03 20.36
C GLU A 132 15.53 -8.41 19.97
N LEU A 133 15.84 -8.26 18.68
CA LEU A 133 17.01 -7.50 18.23
C LEU A 133 16.80 -6.00 18.36
N ALA A 134 17.89 -5.27 18.55
CA ALA A 134 17.91 -3.79 18.63
C ALA A 134 17.24 -3.09 17.42
N ILE A 135 17.01 -3.82 16.31
CA ILE A 135 16.26 -3.35 15.15
C ILE A 135 14.92 -4.11 15.09
N ALA A 136 13.83 -3.43 15.48
CA ALA A 136 12.48 -3.98 15.34
C ALA A 136 12.14 -4.31 13.87
N GLU A 137 11.51 -5.47 13.66
CA GLU A 137 11.11 -6.01 12.35
C GLU A 137 12.28 -6.13 11.34
N TYR A 138 13.48 -6.45 11.82
CA TYR A 138 14.69 -6.50 11.02
C TYR A 138 14.59 -7.34 9.73
N ASP A 139 13.97 -8.54 9.77
CA ASP A 139 13.86 -9.40 8.58
C ASP A 139 12.91 -8.83 7.49
N SER A 140 11.93 -8.02 7.90
CA SER A 140 10.98 -7.37 7.00
C SER A 140 11.56 -6.12 6.34
N LEU A 141 12.67 -5.57 6.85
CA LEU A 141 13.32 -4.37 6.30
C LEU A 141 14.20 -4.72 5.10
N ALA A 142 14.26 -3.81 4.12
CA ALA A 142 15.23 -3.91 3.03
C ALA A 142 16.63 -3.55 3.51
N ALA A 143 17.68 -4.12 2.89
CA ALA A 143 19.08 -3.83 3.26
C ALA A 143 19.39 -2.32 3.24
N SER A 144 18.81 -1.57 2.30
CA SER A 144 18.93 -0.11 2.21
C SER A 144 18.36 0.65 3.42
N GLN A 145 17.40 0.08 4.12
CA GLN A 145 16.79 0.67 5.33
C GLN A 145 17.55 0.26 6.60
N VAL A 146 18.21 -0.90 6.57
CA VAL A 146 19.02 -1.42 7.67
C VAL A 146 20.36 -0.69 7.76
N ILE A 147 21.04 -0.47 6.63
CA ILE A 147 22.39 0.14 6.57
C ILE A 147 22.50 1.48 7.30
N PRO A 148 21.57 2.45 7.15
CA PRO A 148 21.62 3.71 7.89
C PRO A 148 21.53 3.52 9.40
N ARG A 149 20.75 2.53 9.86
CA ARG A 149 20.55 2.23 11.28
C ARG A 149 21.79 1.63 11.90
N LEU A 150 22.51 0.75 11.18
CA LEU A 150 23.76 0.14 11.64
C LEU A 150 24.81 1.15 12.11
N ASN A 151 24.86 2.35 11.53
CA ASN A 151 25.85 3.37 11.92
C ASN A 151 25.61 3.95 13.33
N GLY A 152 24.40 3.79 13.87
CA GLY A 152 24.06 4.26 15.21
C GLY A 152 24.15 3.18 16.29
N LEU A 153 24.49 1.94 15.91
CA LEU A 153 24.58 0.81 16.83
C LEU A 153 26.00 0.68 17.40
N GLY A 154 26.08 0.25 18.66
CA GLY A 154 27.35 -0.06 19.33
C GLY A 154 27.98 -1.37 18.85
N ALA A 155 29.25 -1.59 19.19
CA ALA A 155 30.00 -2.78 18.76
C ALA A 155 29.36 -4.11 19.20
N ASP A 156 28.82 -4.16 20.44
CA ASP A 156 28.13 -5.33 20.98
C ASP A 156 26.83 -5.64 20.23
N GLU A 157 26.09 -4.60 19.84
CA GLU A 157 24.85 -4.72 19.08
C GLU A 157 25.14 -5.15 17.63
N LEU A 158 26.21 -4.63 17.03
CA LEU A 158 26.67 -5.03 15.70
C LEU A 158 27.07 -6.51 15.66
N GLU A 159 27.72 -7.05 16.70
CA GLU A 159 28.05 -8.48 16.75
C GLU A 159 26.80 -9.35 16.92
N ALA A 160 25.83 -8.93 17.75
CA ALA A 160 24.55 -9.62 17.88
C ALA A 160 23.81 -9.68 16.52
N LEU A 161 23.83 -8.60 15.75
CA LEU A 161 23.26 -8.55 14.41
C LEU A 161 24.03 -9.43 13.40
N ARG A 162 25.36 -9.52 13.53
CA ARG A 162 26.21 -10.37 12.68
C ARG A 162 25.87 -11.84 12.87
N VAL A 163 25.77 -12.29 14.13
CA VAL A 163 25.39 -13.65 14.51
C VAL A 163 23.99 -13.95 13.98
N TYR A 164 23.04 -13.03 14.18
CA TYR A 164 21.67 -13.20 13.72
C TYR A 164 21.56 -13.28 12.19
N GLU A 165 22.13 -12.34 11.44
CA GLU A 165 22.04 -12.30 9.98
C GLU A 165 22.68 -13.55 9.34
N SER A 166 23.81 -14.02 9.89
CA SER A 166 24.46 -15.23 9.39
C SER A 166 23.64 -16.50 9.61
N GLY A 167 22.81 -16.56 10.66
CA GLY A 167 21.91 -17.68 10.96
C GLY A 167 20.55 -17.63 10.24
N HIS A 168 20.21 -16.51 9.58
CA HIS A 168 18.89 -16.31 8.96
C HIS A 168 18.96 -16.21 7.43
N ARG A 169 19.04 -15.01 6.86
CA ARG A 169 19.07 -14.79 5.40
C ARG A 169 20.47 -14.66 4.82
N GLY A 170 21.48 -14.35 5.62
CA GLY A 170 22.85 -14.19 5.16
C GLY A 170 23.05 -13.10 4.09
N ARG A 171 22.35 -11.96 4.20
CA ARG A 171 22.47 -10.82 3.27
C ARG A 171 23.88 -10.22 3.33
N LYS A 172 24.68 -10.52 2.30
CA LYS A 172 26.09 -10.10 2.20
C LYS A 172 26.32 -8.59 2.35
N THR A 173 25.40 -7.75 1.86
CA THR A 173 25.52 -6.28 1.98
C THR A 173 25.49 -5.82 3.44
N ILE A 174 24.69 -6.47 4.29
CA ILE A 174 24.57 -6.12 5.70
C ILE A 174 25.79 -6.63 6.46
N LEU A 175 26.19 -7.89 6.25
CA LEU A 175 27.40 -8.46 6.85
C LEU A 175 28.65 -7.65 6.48
N GLY A 176 28.77 -7.21 5.22
CA GLY A 176 29.86 -6.36 4.78
C GLY A 176 29.87 -4.98 5.44
N ARG A 177 28.69 -4.38 5.65
CA ARG A 177 28.59 -3.09 6.36
C ARG A 177 28.92 -3.22 7.84
N ILE A 178 28.49 -4.30 8.49
CA ILE A 178 28.83 -4.59 9.90
C ILE A 178 30.36 -4.75 10.05
N ALA A 179 30.99 -5.55 9.18
CA ALA A 179 32.44 -5.74 9.21
C ALA A 179 33.22 -4.43 8.98
N GLN A 180 32.71 -3.54 8.12
CA GLN A 180 33.29 -2.21 7.92
C GLN A 180 33.22 -1.36 9.20
N LEU A 181 32.07 -1.31 9.86
CA LEU A 181 31.86 -0.52 11.09
C LEU A 181 32.58 -1.09 12.31
N GLN A 182 32.90 -2.39 12.32
CA GLN A 182 33.71 -3.02 13.36
C GLN A 182 35.23 -2.82 13.15
N GLY A 183 35.65 -2.36 11.97
CA GLY A 183 37.05 -2.12 11.62
C GLY A 183 37.46 -0.64 11.57
N GLU A 184 36.51 0.28 11.76
CA GLU A 184 36.75 1.72 11.99
C GLU A 184 36.86 2.01 13.48
#